data_AF-A0A919Y7J6-F1
#
_entry.id   AF-A0A919Y7J6-F1
#
_cell.length_a   1.000
_cell.length_b   1.000
_cell.length_c   1.000
_cell.angle_alpha   90.00
_cell.angle_beta   90.00
_cell.angle_gamma   90.00
#
_symmetry.space_group_name_H-M   'P 1'
#
loop_
_entity.id
_entity.type
_entity.pdbx_description
1 polymer ?
#
loop_
_entity_poly.entity_id
_entity_poly.type
_entity_poly.pdbx_seq_one_letter_code
_entity_poly.pdbx_strand_id
1 'polypeptide(L)' 'MKKFVIMMMALVVLLGITSSAYAHSGRLDKNGGHNCSAKSKQKGLCTGYHYHKKKR' A
#
# COMPACT_ATOMS: atom_id res chain seq x y z
N MET A 1 16.36 25.37 -24.81
CA MET A 1 16.77 25.31 -23.39
C MET A 1 15.59 25.38 -22.42
N LYS A 2 14.78 26.45 -22.38
CA LYS A 2 13.61 26.57 -21.47
C LYS A 2 12.64 25.37 -21.49
N LYS A 3 12.27 24.86 -22.67
CA LYS A 3 11.39 23.69 -22.80
C LYS A 3 11.95 22.42 -22.15
N PHE A 4 13.27 22.25 -22.23
CA PHE A 4 13.97 21.12 -21.63
C PHE A 4 13.99 21.23 -20.10
N VAL A 5 14.23 22.43 -19.57
CA VAL A 5 14.16 22.72 -18.13
C VAL A 5 12.76 22.46 -17.58
N ILE A 6 11.72 22.91 -18.28
CA ILE A 6 10.32 22.67 -17.89
C ILE A 6 10.01 21.17 -17.88
N MET A 7 10.48 20.43 -18.89
CA MET A 7 10.27 18.99 -18.97
C MET A 7 11.00 18.23 -17.85
N MET A 8 12.22 18.64 -17.51
CA MET A 8 12.96 18.09 -16.38
C MET A 8 12.28 18.40 -15.03
N MET A 9 11.78 19.62 -14.84
CA MET A 9 11.00 19.98 -13.66
C MET A 9 9.73 19.14 -13.53
N ALA A 10 8.99 18.95 -14.63
CA ALA A 10 7.78 18.11 -14.62
C ALA A 10 8.09 16.66 -14.23
N LEU A 11 9.19 16.09 -14.74
CA LEU A 11 9.60 14.73 -14.40
C LEU A 11 9.94 14.59 -12.91
N VAL A 12 10.66 15.56 -12.33
CA VAL A 12 11.00 15.57 -10.91
C VAL A 12 9.74 15.61 -10.04
N VAL A 13 8.74 16.43 -10.41
CA VAL A 13 7.47 16.50 -9.69
C VAL A 13 6.70 15.18 -9.74
N LEU A 14 6.65 14.51 -10.90
CA LEU A 14 5.99 13.20 -11.05
C LEU A 14 6.67 12.10 -10.21
N LEU A 15 8.00 12.11 -10.12
CA LEU A 15 8.73 11.13 -9.32
C LEU A 15 8.62 11.42 -7.81
N GLY A 16 8.35 12.67 -7.42
CA GLY A 16 8.17 13.09 -6.03
C GLY A 16 6.86 12.67 -5.38
N ILE A 17 5.83 12.32 -6.16
CA ILE A 17 4.49 11.94 -5.67
C ILE A 17 4.28 10.42 -5.50
N THR A 18 5.37 9.65 -5.40
CA THR A 18 5.23 8.21 -5.14
C THR A 18 4.57 7.97 -3.77
N SER A 19 3.47 7.22 -3.77
CA SER A 19 2.75 6.85 -2.56
C SER A 19 3.42 5.63 -1.93
N SER A 20 3.76 5.69 -0.65
CA SER A 20 4.28 4.54 0.09
C SER A 20 3.18 3.50 0.28
N ALA A 21 3.29 2.37 -0.45
CA ALA A 21 2.48 1.19 -0.18
C ALA A 21 3.01 0.52 1.10
N TYR A 22 2.41 0.83 2.25
CA TYR A 22 2.79 0.22 3.52
C TYR A 22 2.40 -1.26 3.53
N ALA A 23 3.38 -2.15 3.50
CA ALA A 23 3.16 -3.56 3.77
C ALA A 23 2.53 -3.72 5.17
N HIS A 24 1.27 -4.14 5.20
CA HIS A 24 0.58 -4.38 6.47
C HIS A 24 1.13 -5.64 7.15
N SER A 25 1.14 -5.67 8.48
CA SER A 25 1.73 -6.74 9.31
C SER A 25 1.05 -8.12 9.16
N GLY A 26 0.04 -8.24 8.30
CA GLY A 26 -0.68 -9.49 8.07
C GLY A 26 0.03 -10.34 7.03
N ARG A 27 1.20 -10.90 7.40
CA ARG A 27 1.88 -11.92 6.59
C ARG A 27 0.85 -13.01 6.25
N LEU A 28 0.55 -13.19 4.96
CA LEU A 28 -0.47 -14.13 4.53
C LEU A 28 -0.02 -15.57 4.84
N ASP A 29 -0.96 -16.38 5.29
CA ASP A 29 -0.80 -17.82 5.43
C ASP A 29 -0.93 -18.52 4.08
N LYS A 30 -0.75 -19.85 4.08
CA LYS A 30 -0.84 -20.70 2.88
C LYS A 30 -2.18 -20.62 2.15
N ASN A 31 -3.24 -20.18 2.82
CA ASN A 31 -4.56 -20.05 2.23
C ASN A 31 -4.77 -18.68 1.59
N GLY A 32 -3.93 -17.70 1.91
CA GLY A 32 -4.06 -16.32 1.45
C GLY A 32 -4.83 -15.42 2.41
N GLY A 33 -4.88 -15.73 3.71
CA GLY A 33 -5.40 -14.81 4.72
C GLY A 33 -4.46 -14.67 5.92
N HIS A 34 -4.89 -13.93 6.95
CA HIS A 34 -4.11 -13.72 8.16
C HIS A 34 -4.99 -13.43 9.37
N ASN A 35 -4.47 -13.69 10.56
CA ASN A 35 -5.10 -13.21 11.80
C ASN A 35 -4.81 -11.72 12.00
N CYS A 36 -5.84 -10.95 12.32
CA CYS A 36 -5.73 -9.54 12.61
C CYS A 36 -4.88 -9.27 13.85
N SER A 37 -3.92 -8.34 13.73
CA SER A 37 -3.14 -7.86 14.86
C SER A 37 -4.03 -7.16 15.89
N ALA A 38 -3.59 -7.12 17.16
CA ALA A 38 -4.28 -6.36 18.22
C ALA A 38 -4.46 -4.88 17.84
N LYS A 39 -3.43 -4.27 17.25
CA LYS A 39 -3.45 -2.88 16.79
C LYS A 39 -4.49 -2.64 15.70
N SER A 40 -4.64 -3.57 14.76
CA SER A 40 -5.65 -3.47 13.68
C SER A 40 -7.07 -3.61 14.22
N LYS A 41 -7.28 -4.51 15.19
CA LYS A 41 -8.56 -4.68 15.90
C LYS A 41 -8.93 -3.43 16.69
N GLN A 42 -7.98 -2.85 17.43
CA GLN A 42 -8.20 -1.61 18.21
C GLN A 42 -8.60 -0.43 17.32
N LYS A 43 -8.05 -0.35 16.10
CA LYS A 43 -8.39 0.69 15.13
C LYS A 43 -9.69 0.45 14.37
N GLY A 44 -10.37 -0.68 14.60
CA GLY A 44 -11.58 -1.06 13.85
C GLY A 44 -11.33 -1.39 12.37
N LEU A 45 -10.07 -1.66 11.98
CA LEU A 45 -9.71 -1.89 10.58
C LEU A 45 -9.98 -3.34 10.13
N CYS A 46 -10.03 -4.29 11.06
CA CYS A 46 -10.39 -5.68 10.77
C CYS A 46 -10.77 -6.45 12.03
N THR A 47 -11.48 -7.57 11.87
CA THR A 47 -11.98 -8.42 12.95
C THR A 47 -11.61 -9.88 12.71
N GLY A 48 -10.98 -10.53 13.69
CA GLY A 48 -10.67 -11.97 13.62
C GLY A 48 -9.64 -12.31 12.53
N TYR A 49 -10.03 -13.20 11.61
CA TYR A 49 -9.22 -13.64 10.47
C TYR A 49 -9.66 -12.91 9.19
N HIS A 50 -8.69 -12.34 8.47
CA HIS A 50 -8.90 -11.55 7.26
C HIS A 50 -8.36 -12.30 6.05
N TYR A 51 -9.22 -12.55 5.07
CA TYR A 51 -8.86 -13.26 3.84
C TYR A 51 -8.61 -12.32 2.66
N HIS A 52 -7.50 -12.49 1.93
CA HIS A 52 -7.04 -11.62 0.83
C HIS A 52 -7.18 -12.28 -0.55
N LYS A 53 -8.20 -13.12 -0.78
CA LYS A 53 -8.46 -13.66 -2.13
C LYS A 53 -9.32 -12.68 -2.93
N LYS A 54 -8.73 -12.07 -3.95
CA LYS A 54 -9.53 -11.47 -5.04
C LYS A 54 -10.19 -12.62 -5.83
N LYS A 55 -11.50 -12.55 -6.05
CA LYS A 55 -12.17 -13.42 -7.05
C LYS A 55 -11.47 -13.18 -8.39
N ARG A 56 -11.09 -14.26 -9.08
CA ARG A 56 -10.63 -14.22 -10.48
C ARG A 56 -11.74 -13.69 -11.37
#